data_AF-A0A328SHC1-F1
#
_entry.id   AF-A0A328SHC1-F1
#
_cell.length_a   1.000
_cell.length_b   1.000
_cell.length_c   1.000
_cell.angle_alpha   90.00
_cell.angle_beta   90.00
_cell.angle_gamma   90.00
#
_symmetry.space_group_name_H-M   'P 1'
#
loop_
_entity.id
_entity.type
_entity.pdbx_description
1 polymer ?
#
loop_
_entity_poly.entity_id
_entity_poly.type
_entity_poly.pdbx_seq_one_letter_code
_entity_poly.pdbx_strand_id
1 'polypeptide(L)'
;MKKIFIIPIVLVLGFCLIYFAYLADNDFDINPFGYEEASLAVSSEGPIPLSLITSQIIMDDCFECCDNETLLWMESLGDKYVFISPDEYVVMNKADANKIPSQYATDVSITEYFNCKIIDKRSLGNDENMKNVLYVYDVKYTGEHVHYFDV
;
A
#
# COMPACT_ATOMS: atom_id res chain seq x y z
N MET A 1 52.03 12.44 5.92
CA MET A 1 51.28 12.77 4.68
C MET A 1 49.97 11.97 4.58
N LYS A 2 49.00 12.14 5.50
CA LYS A 2 47.70 11.42 5.47
C LYS A 2 46.47 12.33 5.46
N LYS A 3 46.64 13.64 5.71
CA LYS A 3 45.52 14.60 5.81
C LYS A 3 45.07 15.18 4.47
N ILE A 4 45.87 15.07 3.41
CA ILE A 4 45.57 15.64 2.08
C ILE A 4 44.53 14.80 1.32
N PHE A 5 44.48 13.48 1.56
CA PHE A 5 43.50 12.59 0.92
C PHE A 5 42.10 12.61 1.56
N ILE A 6 41.95 13.20 2.75
CA ILE A 6 40.65 13.28 3.45
C ILE A 6 39.78 14.38 2.86
N ILE A 7 40.40 15.49 2.43
CA ILE A 7 39.72 16.66 1.87
C ILE A 7 38.87 16.32 0.64
N PRO A 8 39.37 15.61 -0.39
CA PRO A 8 38.55 15.25 -1.55
C PRO A 8 37.42 14.27 -1.19
N ILE A 9 37.63 13.38 -0.22
CA ILE A 9 36.60 12.42 0.22
C ILE A 9 35.44 13.13 0.92
N VAL A 10 35.74 14.10 1.79
CA VAL A 10 34.71 14.89 2.48
C VAL A 10 33.92 15.75 1.50
N LEU A 11 34.57 16.30 0.46
CA LEU A 11 33.90 17.05 -0.61
C LEU A 11 32.96 16.16 -1.45
N VAL A 12 33.38 14.94 -1.81
CA VAL A 12 32.53 14.00 -2.54
C VAL A 12 31.34 13.56 -1.69
N LEU A 13 31.55 13.22 -0.41
CA LEU A 13 30.47 12.88 0.52
C LEU A 13 29.48 14.03 0.71
N GLY A 14 29.98 15.26 0.86
CA GLY A 14 29.14 16.46 0.93
C GLY A 14 28.31 16.67 -0.33
N PHE A 15 28.91 16.48 -1.50
CA PHE A 15 28.20 16.59 -2.78
C PHE A 15 27.14 15.50 -2.96
N CYS A 16 27.44 14.25 -2.56
CA CYS A 16 26.46 13.17 -2.56
C CYS A 16 25.29 13.46 -1.61
N LEU A 17 25.55 13.96 -0.40
CA LEU A 17 24.48 14.29 0.55
C LEU A 17 23.58 15.44 0.05
N ILE A 18 24.16 16.46 -0.58
CA ILE A 18 23.39 17.55 -1.20
C ILE A 18 22.59 17.03 -2.39
N TYR A 19 23.16 16.14 -3.21
CA TYR A 19 22.45 15.52 -4.32
C TYR A 19 21.29 14.63 -3.85
N PHE A 20 21.48 13.81 -2.82
CA PHE A 20 20.41 13.01 -2.22
C PHE A 20 19.35 13.88 -1.53
N ALA A 21 19.74 14.97 -0.87
CA ALA A 21 18.79 15.94 -0.31
C ALA A 21 17.99 16.65 -1.41
N TYR A 22 18.64 17.03 -2.52
CA TYR A 22 17.97 17.60 -3.69
C TYR A 22 17.00 16.61 -4.33
N LEU A 23 17.36 15.32 -4.42
CA LEU A 23 16.44 14.26 -4.89
C LEU A 23 15.32 13.95 -3.91
N ALA A 24 15.48 14.23 -2.62
CA ALA A 24 14.43 14.05 -1.61
C ALA A 24 13.48 15.25 -1.51
N ASP A 25 13.97 16.47 -1.83
CA ASP A 25 13.21 17.73 -1.73
C ASP A 25 12.50 18.07 -3.06
N ASN A 26 13.04 17.60 -4.19
CA ASN A 26 12.23 17.48 -5.39
C ASN A 26 11.38 16.22 -5.22
N ASP A 27 10.09 16.41 -4.94
CA ASP A 27 9.06 15.48 -5.38
C ASP A 27 9.27 15.26 -6.88
N PHE A 28 10.13 14.31 -7.24
CA PHE A 28 10.26 13.85 -8.60
C PHE A 28 8.93 13.15 -8.86
N ASP A 29 7.99 13.93 -9.42
CA ASP A 29 6.69 13.46 -9.85
C ASP A 29 6.95 12.52 -11.05
N ILE A 30 7.30 11.28 -10.72
CA ILE A 30 7.41 10.18 -11.67
C ILE A 30 5.99 9.81 -12.06
N ASN A 31 5.29 10.67 -12.79
CA ASN A 31 4.07 10.27 -13.47
C ASN A 31 3.94 10.93 -14.85
N PRO A 32 4.61 10.36 -15.87
CA PRO A 32 4.19 10.54 -17.25
C PRO A 32 2.88 9.79 -17.59
N PHE A 33 2.36 8.96 -16.67
CA PHE A 33 1.07 8.27 -16.78
C PHE A 33 0.19 8.73 -15.62
N GLY A 34 -0.96 9.36 -15.90
CA GLY A 34 -1.82 9.94 -14.87
C GLY A 34 -2.26 8.91 -13.84
N TYR A 35 -2.09 9.24 -12.56
CA TYR A 35 -2.67 8.50 -11.45
C TYR A 35 -4.15 8.87 -11.31
N GLU A 36 -4.97 7.89 -10.95
CA GLU A 36 -6.38 8.12 -10.62
C GLU A 36 -6.50 8.45 -9.13
N GLU A 37 -7.09 9.61 -8.79
CA GLU A 37 -7.45 9.92 -7.41
C GLU A 37 -8.74 9.19 -7.04
N ALA A 38 -8.75 8.52 -5.89
CA ALA A 38 -9.89 7.74 -5.42
C ALA A 38 -10.16 7.98 -3.93
N SER A 39 -11.43 7.88 -3.55
CA SER A 39 -11.88 7.78 -2.16
C SER A 39 -12.29 6.34 -1.90
N LEU A 40 -11.61 5.68 -0.96
CA LEU A 40 -11.82 4.26 -0.65
C LEU A 40 -12.37 4.10 0.77
N ALA A 41 -13.09 2.99 0.96
CA ALA A 41 -13.64 2.57 2.24
C ALA A 41 -13.16 1.14 2.54
N VAL A 42 -12.59 0.93 3.72
CA VAL A 42 -12.01 -0.37 4.11
C VAL A 42 -12.41 -0.76 5.53
N SER A 43 -12.34 -2.04 5.86
CA SER A 43 -12.46 -2.51 7.24
C SER A 43 -11.33 -1.95 8.11
N SER A 44 -11.66 -1.57 9.35
CA SER A 44 -10.66 -1.15 10.36
C SER A 44 -9.80 -2.32 10.86
N GLU A 45 -10.14 -3.57 10.53
CA GLU A 45 -9.39 -4.78 10.93
C GLU A 45 -8.10 -5.02 10.10
N GLY A 46 -7.34 -3.94 9.84
CA GLY A 46 -6.05 -3.96 9.16
C GLY A 46 -4.92 -3.40 10.02
N PRO A 47 -3.78 -3.02 9.41
CA PRO A 47 -3.31 -3.51 8.12
C PRO A 47 -2.75 -4.95 8.23
N ILE A 48 -3.02 -5.79 7.23
CA ILE A 48 -2.53 -7.17 7.15
C ILE A 48 -1.27 -7.21 6.24
N PRO A 49 -0.17 -7.87 6.62
CA PRO A 49 0.96 -8.07 5.72
C PRO A 49 0.54 -8.74 4.40
N LEU A 50 0.97 -8.18 3.26
CA LEU A 50 0.63 -8.69 1.93
C LEU A 50 1.00 -10.16 1.75
N SER A 51 2.13 -10.58 2.34
CA SER A 51 2.57 -11.98 2.32
C SER A 51 1.57 -12.95 2.95
N LEU A 52 0.80 -12.53 3.96
CA LEU A 52 -0.25 -13.37 4.53
C LEU A 52 -1.44 -13.50 3.59
N ILE A 53 -1.81 -12.42 2.91
CA ILE A 53 -2.89 -12.42 1.92
C ILE A 53 -2.53 -13.30 0.72
N THR A 54 -1.34 -13.13 0.13
CA THR A 54 -0.92 -13.97 -1.00
C THR A 54 -0.80 -15.44 -0.60
N SER A 55 -0.31 -15.74 0.62
CA SER A 55 -0.29 -17.11 1.13
C SER A 55 -1.69 -17.71 1.31
N GLN A 56 -2.66 -16.92 1.79
CA GLN A 56 -4.05 -17.36 1.90
C GLN A 56 -4.66 -17.66 0.53
N ILE A 57 -4.45 -16.77 -0.45
CA ILE A 57 -4.91 -16.98 -1.83
C ILE A 57 -4.33 -18.27 -2.43
N ILE A 58 -3.06 -18.59 -2.15
CA ILE A 58 -2.43 -19.83 -2.62
C ILE A 58 -3.01 -21.09 -1.96
N MET A 59 -3.37 -21.00 -0.68
CA MET A 59 -3.74 -22.17 0.13
C MET A 59 -5.25 -22.48 0.12
N ASP A 60 -6.09 -21.50 -0.19
CA ASP A 60 -7.54 -21.64 -0.07
C ASP A 60 -8.17 -21.99 -1.42
N ASP A 61 -8.90 -23.11 -1.45
CA ASP A 61 -9.54 -23.66 -2.64
C ASP A 61 -10.53 -22.66 -3.28
N CYS A 62 -11.04 -21.68 -2.53
CA CYS A 62 -11.91 -20.64 -3.09
C CYS A 62 -11.21 -19.73 -4.12
N PHE A 63 -9.88 -19.79 -4.23
CA PHE A 63 -9.08 -19.04 -5.21
C PHE A 63 -8.48 -19.95 -6.31
N GLU A 64 -9.00 -21.16 -6.54
CA GLU A 64 -8.47 -22.09 -7.55
C GLU A 64 -8.43 -21.50 -8.98
N CYS A 65 -9.32 -20.55 -9.29
CA CYS A 65 -9.36 -19.82 -10.56
C CYS A 65 -8.70 -18.42 -10.52
N CYS A 66 -7.83 -18.18 -9.53
CA CYS A 66 -7.05 -16.95 -9.40
C CYS A 66 -6.18 -16.71 -10.65
N ASP A 67 -6.06 -15.46 -11.05
CA ASP A 67 -5.12 -15.01 -12.06
C ASP A 67 -3.69 -15.05 -11.49
N ASN A 68 -2.90 -16.01 -11.97
CA ASN A 68 -1.52 -16.21 -11.54
C ASN A 68 -0.64 -14.99 -11.84
N GLU A 69 -0.93 -14.21 -12.90
CA GLU A 69 -0.15 -13.01 -13.19
C GLU A 69 -0.35 -11.94 -12.11
N THR A 70 -1.60 -11.74 -11.69
CA THR A 70 -1.93 -10.83 -10.59
C THR A 70 -1.34 -11.28 -9.27
N LEU A 71 -1.38 -12.58 -8.95
CA LEU A 71 -0.75 -13.12 -7.75
C LEU A 71 0.77 -12.90 -7.73
N LEU A 72 1.46 -13.23 -8.82
CA LEU A 72 2.91 -13.00 -8.95
C LEU A 72 3.26 -11.51 -8.85
N TRP A 73 2.42 -10.65 -9.43
CA TRP A 73 2.56 -9.22 -9.29
C TRP A 73 2.43 -8.78 -7.83
N MET A 74 1.43 -9.26 -7.08
CA MET A 74 1.29 -8.97 -5.65
C MET A 74 2.54 -9.39 -4.87
N GLU A 75 3.03 -10.61 -5.08
CA GLU A 75 4.26 -11.10 -4.44
C GLU A 75 5.47 -10.20 -4.75
N SER A 76 5.55 -9.67 -5.98
CA SER A 76 6.64 -8.78 -6.41
C SER A 76 6.67 -7.42 -5.70
N LEU A 77 5.54 -6.98 -5.13
CA LEU A 77 5.46 -5.71 -4.39
C LEU A 77 6.23 -5.73 -3.06
N GLY A 78 6.55 -6.93 -2.54
CA GLY A 78 7.37 -7.15 -1.36
C GLY A 78 6.70 -6.74 -0.05
N ASP A 79 7.45 -6.06 0.83
CA ASP A 79 6.95 -5.61 2.14
C ASP A 79 5.91 -4.48 1.95
N LYS A 80 4.65 -4.90 1.89
CA LYS A 80 3.45 -4.08 1.75
C LYS A 80 2.36 -4.60 2.68
N TYR A 81 1.33 -3.77 2.83
CA TYR A 81 0.22 -3.99 3.73
C TYR A 81 -1.10 -3.89 2.98
N VAL A 82 -2.09 -4.63 3.44
CA VAL A 82 -3.39 -4.80 2.80
C VAL A 82 -4.49 -4.40 3.77
N PHE A 83 -5.41 -3.59 3.26
CA PHE A 83 -6.73 -3.40 3.85
C PHE A 83 -7.78 -4.11 2.98
N ILE A 84 -8.82 -4.62 3.61
CA ILE A 84 -9.88 -5.38 2.94
C ILE A 84 -11.11 -4.47 2.80
N SER A 85 -11.60 -4.32 1.57
CA SER A 85 -12.93 -3.78 1.26
C SER A 85 -13.86 -4.91 0.81
N PRO A 86 -15.18 -4.65 0.68
CA PRO A 86 -16.13 -5.63 0.15
C PRO A 86 -15.72 -6.22 -1.21
N ASP A 87 -15.13 -5.41 -2.09
CA ASP A 87 -14.84 -5.80 -3.48
C ASP A 87 -13.34 -5.79 -3.81
N GLU A 88 -12.48 -5.35 -2.87
CA GLU A 88 -11.09 -5.03 -3.19
C GLU A 88 -10.12 -5.39 -2.05
N TYR A 89 -8.90 -5.77 -2.44
CA TYR A 89 -7.72 -5.71 -1.58
C TYR A 89 -6.95 -4.42 -1.89
N VAL A 90 -6.83 -3.55 -0.90
CA VAL A 90 -6.12 -2.28 -1.05
C VAL A 90 -4.71 -2.41 -0.49
N VAL A 91 -3.74 -2.51 -1.39
CA VAL A 91 -2.31 -2.68 -1.11
C VAL A 91 -1.64 -1.32 -1.04
N MET A 92 -0.87 -1.08 0.03
CA MET A 92 -0.12 0.15 0.23
C MET A 92 1.19 -0.09 0.98
N ASN A 93 2.07 0.91 1.01
CA ASN A 93 3.28 0.84 1.82
C ASN A 93 2.97 1.03 3.31
N LYS A 94 3.95 0.67 4.16
CA LYS A 94 3.81 0.77 5.62
C LYS A 94 3.50 2.19 6.12
N ALA A 95 4.13 3.20 5.53
CA ALA A 95 3.97 4.59 5.97
C ALA A 95 2.55 5.10 5.70
N ASP A 96 1.96 4.73 4.56
CA ASP A 96 0.58 5.02 4.20
C ASP A 96 -0.41 4.22 5.06
N ALA A 97 -0.14 2.91 5.27
CA ALA A 97 -0.98 2.07 6.12
C ALA A 97 -1.11 2.60 7.55
N ASN A 98 -0.01 3.11 8.12
CA ASN A 98 0.00 3.67 9.47
C ASN A 98 -0.82 4.96 9.64
N LYS A 99 -1.29 5.57 8.54
CA LYS A 99 -2.14 6.78 8.61
C LYS A 99 -3.62 6.43 8.85
N ILE A 100 -4.01 5.19 8.58
CA ILE A 100 -5.38 4.71 8.78
C ILE A 100 -5.44 4.12 10.20
N PRO A 101 -6.32 4.63 11.09
CA PRO A 101 -6.52 4.00 12.38
C PRO A 101 -7.08 2.60 12.15
N SER A 102 -6.50 1.61 12.82
CA SER A 102 -6.94 0.24 12.68
C SER A 102 -7.28 -0.32 14.04
N GLN A 103 -8.48 -0.87 14.17
CA GLN A 103 -9.05 -1.34 15.41
C GLN A 103 -9.73 -2.69 15.18
N TYR A 104 -9.47 -3.63 16.08
CA TYR A 104 -10.22 -4.88 16.14
C TYR A 104 -11.34 -4.73 17.16
N ALA A 105 -12.58 -4.97 16.75
CA ALA A 105 -13.75 -4.83 17.59
C ALA A 105 -14.76 -5.94 17.33
N THR A 106 -15.39 -6.45 18.40
CA THR A 106 -16.32 -7.58 18.31
C THR A 106 -17.79 -7.16 18.28
N ASP A 107 -18.11 -6.01 18.88
CA ASP A 107 -19.49 -5.56 19.11
C ASP A 107 -19.86 -4.39 18.19
N VAL A 108 -18.92 -3.97 17.34
CA VAL A 108 -19.10 -2.91 16.35
C VAL A 108 -18.41 -3.29 15.04
N SER A 109 -18.93 -2.77 13.93
CA SER A 109 -18.22 -2.74 12.64
C SER A 109 -17.69 -1.33 12.40
N ILE A 110 -16.39 -1.21 12.12
CA ILE A 110 -15.74 0.07 11.84
C ILE A 110 -15.27 0.09 10.39
N THR A 111 -15.75 1.06 9.63
CA THR A 111 -15.32 1.33 8.26
C THR A 111 -14.49 2.61 8.22
N GLU A 112 -13.27 2.51 7.72
CA GLU A 112 -12.33 3.63 7.57
C GLU A 112 -12.40 4.21 6.16
N TYR A 113 -12.42 5.53 6.06
CA TYR A 113 -12.43 6.26 4.80
C TYR A 113 -11.13 7.04 4.61
N PHE A 114 -10.60 7.01 3.40
CA PHE A 114 -9.41 7.78 3.03
C PHE A 114 -9.40 8.13 1.54
N ASN A 115 -8.65 9.17 1.21
CA ASN A 115 -8.31 9.51 -0.16
C ASN A 115 -6.91 8.98 -0.50
N CYS A 116 -6.71 8.55 -1.74
CA CYS A 116 -5.42 8.07 -2.22
C CYS A 116 -5.29 8.23 -3.73
N LYS A 117 -4.12 7.89 -4.24
CA LYS A 117 -3.84 7.77 -5.67
C LYS A 117 -3.63 6.30 -6.02
N ILE A 118 -4.33 5.81 -7.04
CA ILE A 118 -4.19 4.44 -7.55
C ILE A 118 -3.01 4.40 -8.54
N ILE A 119 -2.03 3.53 -8.25
CA ILE A 119 -0.85 3.29 -9.10
C ILE A 119 -1.18 2.23 -10.14
N ASP A 120 -1.79 1.12 -9.71
CA ASP A 120 -2.13 -0.02 -10.56
C ASP A 120 -3.38 -0.71 -10.01
N LYS A 121 -4.17 -1.29 -10.91
CA LYS A 121 -5.39 -2.03 -10.60
C LYS A 121 -5.40 -3.32 -11.41
N ARG A 122 -5.52 -4.45 -10.71
CA ARG A 122 -5.59 -5.78 -11.34
C ARG A 122 -6.74 -6.58 -10.76
N SER A 123 -7.32 -7.49 -11.55
CA SER A 123 -8.33 -8.42 -11.07
C SER A 123 -7.66 -9.68 -10.54
N LEU A 124 -8.08 -10.22 -9.39
CA LEU A 124 -7.59 -11.54 -8.94
C LEU A 124 -8.12 -12.71 -9.75
N GLY A 125 -9.03 -12.49 -10.69
CA GLY A 125 -9.44 -13.51 -11.64
C GLY A 125 -10.56 -13.06 -12.56
N ASN A 126 -11.07 -14.00 -13.35
CA ASN A 126 -12.07 -13.73 -14.38
C ASN A 126 -13.52 -13.98 -13.92
N ASP A 127 -13.71 -14.43 -12.67
CA ASP A 127 -15.05 -14.60 -12.08
C ASP A 127 -15.55 -13.25 -11.53
N GLU A 128 -16.83 -12.96 -11.73
CA GLU A 128 -17.47 -11.71 -11.29
C GLU A 128 -17.42 -11.52 -9.77
N ASN A 129 -17.18 -12.59 -9.01
CA ASN A 129 -17.07 -12.56 -7.56
C ASN A 129 -15.64 -12.38 -7.02
N MET A 130 -14.63 -12.31 -7.89
CA MET A 130 -13.25 -12.11 -7.45
C MET A 130 -12.96 -10.66 -7.13
N LYS A 131 -12.28 -10.43 -6.00
CA LYS A 131 -11.86 -9.10 -5.58
C LYS A 131 -10.84 -8.50 -6.55
N ASN A 132 -10.92 -7.19 -6.75
CA ASN A 132 -9.83 -6.46 -7.39
C ASN A 132 -8.68 -6.21 -6.40
N VAL A 133 -7.49 -5.95 -6.91
CA VAL A 133 -6.33 -5.54 -6.12
C VAL A 133 -5.92 -4.16 -6.58
N LEU A 134 -5.97 -3.20 -5.66
CA LEU A 134 -5.54 -1.83 -5.88
C LEU A 134 -4.20 -1.60 -5.22
N TYR A 135 -3.19 -1.17 -5.97
CA TYR A 135 -1.95 -0.66 -5.39
C TYR A 135 -2.02 0.86 -5.31
N VAL A 136 -1.95 1.42 -4.11
CA VAL A 136 -2.21 2.85 -3.85
C VAL A 136 -1.06 3.54 -3.11
N TYR A 137 -1.04 4.88 -3.20
CA TYR A 137 -0.13 5.76 -2.47
C TYR A 137 -0.77 7.10 -2.10
N ASP A 138 -0.03 7.94 -1.36
CA ASP A 138 -0.48 9.26 -0.89
C ASP A 138 -1.79 9.18 -0.09
N VAL A 139 -1.84 8.23 0.85
CA VAL A 139 -3.03 8.01 1.67
C VAL A 139 -3.26 9.19 2.60
N LYS A 140 -4.50 9.69 2.63
CA LYS A 140 -4.99 10.78 3.47
C LYS A 140 -6.28 10.33 4.13
N TYR A 141 -6.19 9.96 5.41
CA TYR A 141 -7.34 9.58 6.22
C TYR A 141 -8.38 10.70 6.29
N THR A 142 -9.65 10.37 6.11
CA THR A 142 -10.75 11.35 6.08
C THR A 142 -11.80 11.12 7.18
N GLY A 143 -11.87 9.92 7.76
CA GLY A 143 -12.73 9.63 8.90
C GLY A 143 -13.15 8.16 8.97
N GLU A 144 -14.01 7.84 9.94
CA GLU A 144 -14.54 6.50 10.17
C GLU A 144 -16.07 6.52 10.33
N HIS A 145 -16.69 5.39 10.03
CA HIS A 145 -18.07 5.09 10.42
C HIS A 145 -18.09 3.88 11.34
N VAL A 146 -18.71 4.05 12.51
CA VAL A 146 -18.87 3.00 13.51
C VAL A 146 -20.33 2.57 13.55
N HIS A 147 -20.59 1.31 13.22
CA HIS A 147 -21.90 0.68 13.32
C HIS A 147 -21.94 -0.24 14.54
N TYR A 148 -22.84 0.04 15.47
CA TYR A 148 -23.05 -0.78 16.66
C TYR A 148 -24.06 -1.87 16.37
N PHE A 149 -23.74 -3.12 16.72
CA PHE A 149 -24.71 -4.20 16.63
C PHE A 149 -25.65 -4.14 17.84
N ASP A 150 -26.96 -4.08 17.61
CA ASP A 150 -27.95 -4.25 18.66
C ASP A 150 -27.89 -5.72 19.15
N VAL A 151 -27.37 -5.92 20.35
CA VAL A 151 -27.28 -7.23 21.05
C VAL A 151 -28.35 -7.40 22.11
#